data_AF-A0A354F0X9-F1
#
_entry.id   AF-A0A354F0X9-F1
#
_cell.length_a   1.000
_cell.length_b   1.000
_cell.length_c   1.000
_cell.angle_alpha   90.00
_cell.angle_beta   90.00
_cell.angle_gamma   90.00
#
_symmetry.space_group_name_H-M   'P 1'
#
loop_
_entity.id
_entity.type
_entity.pdbx_description
1 polymer ?
#
loop_
_entity_poly.entity_id
_entity_poly.type
_entity_poly.pdbx_seq_one_letter_code
_entity_poly.pdbx_strand_id
1 'polypeptide(L)'
;MKKIPSMEDPLIIEAERDLRKNMRAINQRLNANPKLARLVLINPILVLEDLGVQVNKEVKNHIMNTLRFPPSLVKRRDAIAQELKNDFASNNLNYVLPLTNQQRAQLVFHSLKIPRLPKKPDTAPDALTISELRLYKDTHPLLKKLAEFERYSKGALIFYPRSIYEQYKRGEKKMHWVNAIRFPP
;
A
#
# COMPACT_ATOMS: atom_id res chain seq x y z
N MET A 1 5.47 32.68 24.80
CA MET A 1 6.06 31.74 23.82
C MET A 1 6.10 30.35 24.45
N LYS A 2 5.51 29.32 23.84
CA LYS A 2 5.58 27.94 24.38
C LYS A 2 7.00 27.41 24.18
N LYS A 3 7.65 26.96 25.26
CA LYS A 3 8.94 26.25 25.21
C LYS A 3 8.79 25.06 24.28
N ILE A 4 9.67 24.98 23.29
CA ILE A 4 9.79 23.81 22.43
C ILE A 4 10.42 22.71 23.30
N PRO A 5 9.83 21.51 23.40
CA PRO A 5 10.41 20.41 24.16
C PRO A 5 11.83 20.09 23.66
N SER A 6 12.72 19.76 24.61
CA SER A 6 14.11 19.39 24.35
C SER A 6 14.21 18.26 23.32
N MET A 7 15.35 18.13 22.63
CA MET A 7 15.60 16.97 21.77
C MET A 7 15.60 15.64 22.53
N GLU A 8 15.74 15.67 23.86
CA GLU A 8 15.87 14.49 24.73
C GLU A 8 14.51 13.99 25.27
N ASP A 9 13.48 14.82 25.32
CA ASP A 9 12.18 14.41 25.88
C ASP A 9 11.33 13.62 24.86
N PRO A 10 10.67 12.53 25.25
CA PRO A 10 9.78 11.81 24.34
C PRO A 10 8.56 12.67 23.96
N LEU A 11 8.23 12.72 22.67
CA LEU A 11 7.01 13.38 22.19
C LEU A 11 5.88 12.36 22.15
N ILE A 12 4.92 12.48 23.06
CA ILE A 12 3.78 11.55 23.14
C ILE A 12 2.65 12.05 22.22
N ILE A 13 2.17 11.18 21.35
CA ILE A 13 1.12 11.44 20.36
C ILE A 13 0.00 10.41 20.54
N GLU A 14 -1.09 10.86 21.15
CA GLU A 14 -2.29 10.03 21.38
C GLU A 14 -3.40 10.32 20.37
N ALA A 15 -3.42 11.52 19.79
CA ALA A 15 -4.40 11.92 18.79
C ALA A 15 -3.78 12.73 17.64
N GLU A 16 -4.51 12.82 16.52
CA GLU A 16 -4.09 13.59 15.35
C GLU A 16 -3.77 15.06 15.68
N ARG A 17 -4.57 15.66 16.59
CA ARG A 17 -4.35 17.03 17.06
C ARG A 17 -2.97 17.22 17.68
N ASP A 18 -2.39 16.18 18.29
CA ASP A 18 -1.09 16.25 18.95
C ASP A 18 0.05 16.17 17.94
N LEU A 19 -0.14 15.49 16.81
CA LEU A 19 0.80 15.58 15.67
C LEU A 19 0.88 17.03 15.19
N ARG A 20 -0.27 17.68 14.99
CA ARG A 20 -0.32 19.07 14.51
C ARG A 20 0.35 20.03 15.49
N LYS A 21 0.09 19.87 16.80
CA LYS A 21 0.73 20.67 17.86
C LYS A 21 2.25 20.49 17.89
N ASN A 22 2.74 19.26 17.69
CA ASN A 22 4.16 18.93 17.77
C ASN A 22 4.90 19.01 16.43
N MET A 23 4.23 19.41 15.35
CA MET A 23 4.80 19.46 13.99
C MET A 23 6.12 20.25 13.92
N ARG A 24 6.21 21.39 14.63
CA ARG A 24 7.44 22.19 14.69
C ARG A 24 8.60 21.43 15.32
N ALA A 25 8.35 20.73 16.44
CA ALA A 25 9.37 19.95 17.14
C ALA A 25 9.81 18.73 16.29
N ILE A 26 8.86 18.04 15.65
CA ILE A 26 9.14 16.93 14.73
C ILE A 26 10.02 17.41 13.56
N ASN A 27 9.67 18.53 12.94
CA ASN A 27 10.45 19.09 11.84
C ASN A 27 11.87 19.49 12.26
N GLN A 28 12.03 20.05 13.47
CA GLN A 28 13.37 20.36 14.00
C GLN A 28 14.21 19.09 14.20
N ARG A 29 13.63 18.02 14.75
CA ARG A 29 14.34 16.74 14.92
C ARG A 29 14.69 16.09 13.58
N LEU A 30 13.83 16.19 12.56
CA LEU A 30 14.11 15.74 11.20
C LEU A 30 15.27 16.52 10.56
N ASN A 31 15.25 17.84 10.67
CA ASN A 31 16.31 18.69 10.13
C ASN A 31 17.66 18.45 10.82
N ALA A 32 17.66 18.16 12.12
CA ALA A 32 18.85 17.76 12.85
C ALA A 32 19.39 16.38 12.44
N ASN A 33 18.54 15.51 11.87
CA ASN A 33 18.89 14.14 11.49
C ASN A 33 18.56 13.82 10.01
N PRO A 34 19.33 14.37 9.03
CA PRO A 34 19.08 14.13 7.60
C PRO A 34 19.07 12.64 7.20
N LYS A 35 19.86 11.81 7.90
CA LYS A 35 19.90 10.35 7.69
C LYS A 35 18.57 9.65 8.05
N LEU A 36 17.81 10.18 8.99
CA LEU A 36 16.48 9.69 9.34
C LEU A 36 15.41 10.28 8.40
N ALA A 37 15.55 11.54 7.99
CA ALA A 37 14.61 12.18 7.07
C ALA A 37 14.44 11.41 5.75
N ARG A 38 15.52 10.86 5.18
CA ARG A 38 15.44 10.00 3.98
C ARG A 38 14.64 8.71 4.18
N LEU A 39 14.50 8.22 5.41
CA LEU A 39 13.78 6.97 5.72
C LEU A 39 12.27 7.16 5.82
N VAL A 40 11.76 8.41 5.75
CA VAL A 40 10.31 8.71 5.82
C VAL A 40 9.56 8.00 4.69
N LEU A 41 10.17 7.89 3.51
CA LEU A 41 9.60 7.18 2.36
C LEU A 41 9.60 5.66 2.52
N ILE A 42 10.41 5.12 3.44
CA ILE A 42 10.47 3.69 3.74
C ILE A 42 9.38 3.33 4.75
N ASN A 43 9.31 4.06 5.86
CA ASN A 43 8.26 3.93 6.85
C ASN A 43 8.21 5.17 7.76
N PRO A 44 7.20 6.04 7.64
CA PRO A 44 7.14 7.28 8.43
C PRO A 44 6.94 7.03 9.93
N ILE A 45 6.27 5.94 10.32
CA ILE A 45 6.04 5.61 11.73
C ILE A 45 7.35 5.23 12.43
N LEU A 46 8.18 4.42 11.78
CA LEU A 46 9.47 4.01 12.34
C LEU A 46 10.44 5.19 12.44
N VAL A 47 10.37 6.14 11.50
CA VAL A 47 11.12 7.39 11.60
C VAL A 47 10.66 8.23 12.80
N LEU A 48 9.35 8.36 13.02
CA LEU A 48 8.84 9.09 14.19
C LEU A 48 9.34 8.45 15.49
N GLU A 49 9.30 7.11 15.59
CA GLU A 49 9.85 6.39 16.75
C GLU A 49 11.35 6.65 16.95
N ASP A 50 12.15 6.61 15.87
CA ASP A 50 13.59 6.92 15.91
C ASP A 50 13.88 8.37 16.31
N LEU A 51 12.95 9.29 16.09
CA LEU A 51 13.03 10.69 16.53
C LEU A 51 12.54 10.88 17.98
N GLY A 52 12.26 9.79 18.71
CA GLY A 52 11.74 9.84 20.07
C GLY A 52 10.26 10.22 20.16
N VAL A 53 9.49 10.04 19.08
CA VAL A 53 8.04 10.26 19.07
C VAL A 53 7.33 8.95 19.37
N GLN A 54 6.58 8.92 20.46
CA GLN A 54 5.75 7.79 20.86
C GLN A 54 4.34 7.99 20.32
N VAL A 55 4.00 7.24 19.28
CA VAL A 55 2.67 7.28 18.65
C VAL A 55 1.87 6.06 19.11
N ASN A 56 0.62 6.27 19.54
CA ASN A 56 -0.25 5.15 19.88
C ASN A 56 -0.67 4.33 18.64
N LYS A 57 -1.24 3.14 18.86
CA LYS A 57 -1.61 2.21 17.78
C LYS A 57 -2.63 2.80 16.80
N GLU A 58 -3.59 3.56 17.31
CA GLU A 58 -4.67 4.14 16.51
C GLU A 58 -4.15 5.20 15.54
N VAL A 59 -3.33 6.13 16.02
CA VAL A 59 -2.73 7.18 15.20
C VAL A 59 -1.73 6.58 14.21
N LYS A 60 -0.96 5.55 14.60
CA LYS A 60 -0.11 4.79 13.66
C LYS A 60 -0.93 4.23 12.51
N ASN A 61 -2.02 3.54 12.80
CA ASN A 61 -2.90 2.96 11.80
C ASN A 61 -3.52 4.04 10.91
N HIS A 62 -3.96 5.15 11.50
CA HIS A 62 -4.53 6.27 10.76
C HIS A 62 -3.53 6.87 9.75
N ILE A 63 -2.32 7.24 10.19
CA ILE A 63 -1.27 7.79 9.32
C ILE A 63 -0.99 6.82 8.17
N MET A 64 -0.76 5.54 8.50
CA MET A 64 -0.39 4.53 7.51
C MET A 64 -1.51 4.28 6.51
N ASN A 65 -2.76 4.22 6.97
CA ASN A 65 -3.92 4.03 6.10
C ASN A 65 -4.15 5.24 5.20
N THR A 66 -4.09 6.47 5.74
CA THR A 66 -4.32 7.70 4.97
C THR A 66 -3.25 7.89 3.89
N LEU A 67 -1.98 7.62 4.20
CA LEU A 67 -0.90 7.72 3.22
C LEU A 67 -0.94 6.58 2.19
N ARG A 68 -1.30 5.37 2.61
CA ARG A 68 -1.40 4.20 1.72
C ARG A 68 -2.65 4.26 0.83
N PHE A 69 -3.75 4.83 1.32
CA PHE A 69 -5.05 4.87 0.66
C PHE A 69 -5.62 6.30 0.66
N PRO A 70 -5.07 7.20 -0.18
CA PRO A 70 -5.60 8.55 -0.28
C PRO A 70 -7.06 8.56 -0.77
N PRO A 71 -7.87 9.58 -0.43
CA PRO A 71 -9.30 9.59 -0.72
C PRO A 71 -9.66 9.39 -2.21
N SER A 72 -8.88 9.98 -3.12
CA SER A 72 -9.08 9.80 -4.56
C SER A 72 -8.90 8.35 -5.02
N LEU A 73 -7.90 7.66 -4.46
CA LEU A 73 -7.64 6.25 -4.72
C LEU A 73 -8.76 5.37 -4.17
N VAL A 74 -9.20 5.62 -2.93
CA VAL A 74 -10.31 4.89 -2.31
C VAL A 74 -11.59 5.06 -3.13
N LYS A 75 -11.93 6.30 -3.49
CA LYS A 75 -13.11 6.60 -4.32
C LYS A 75 -13.06 5.86 -5.65
N ARG A 76 -11.90 5.84 -6.33
CA ARG A 76 -11.75 5.11 -7.59
C ARG A 76 -11.84 3.60 -7.41
N ARG A 77 -11.20 3.04 -6.38
CA ARG A 77 -11.29 1.61 -6.02
C ARG A 77 -12.74 1.18 -5.81
N ASP A 78 -13.50 1.95 -5.03
CA ASP A 78 -14.87 1.61 -4.66
C ASP A 78 -15.82 1.75 -5.85
N ALA A 79 -15.60 2.73 -6.73
CA ALA A 79 -16.31 2.83 -8.00
C ALA A 79 -16.09 1.58 -8.88
N ILE A 80 -14.83 1.16 -9.05
CA ILE A 80 -14.52 -0.06 -9.83
C ILE A 80 -15.10 -1.31 -9.16
N ALA A 81 -15.11 -1.38 -7.83
CA ALA A 81 -15.72 -2.48 -7.10
C ALA A 81 -17.23 -2.59 -7.38
N GLN A 82 -17.93 -1.46 -7.44
CA GLN A 82 -19.34 -1.42 -7.80
C GLN A 82 -19.58 -1.77 -9.28
N GLU A 83 -18.75 -1.27 -10.19
CA GLU A 83 -18.78 -1.65 -11.60
C GLU A 83 -18.58 -3.17 -11.78
N LEU A 84 -17.58 -3.75 -11.10
CA LEU A 84 -17.33 -5.19 -11.12
C LEU A 84 -18.47 -6.00 -10.52
N LYS A 85 -19.09 -5.52 -9.44
CA LYS A 85 -20.26 -6.17 -8.85
C LYS A 85 -21.43 -6.22 -9.84
N ASN A 86 -21.67 -5.12 -10.56
CA ASN A 86 -22.69 -5.07 -11.60
C ASN A 86 -22.33 -5.99 -12.77
N ASP A 87 -21.08 -5.95 -13.25
CA ASP A 87 -20.61 -6.82 -14.33
C ASP A 87 -20.73 -8.31 -13.95
N PHE A 88 -20.40 -8.68 -12.70
CA PHE A 88 -20.59 -10.04 -12.21
C PHE A 88 -22.05 -10.46 -12.26
N ALA A 89 -22.96 -9.63 -11.75
CA ALA A 89 -24.40 -9.92 -11.78
C ALA A 89 -24.93 -10.04 -13.22
N SER A 90 -24.57 -9.14 -14.13
CA SER A 90 -24.99 -9.18 -15.54
C SER A 90 -24.48 -10.41 -16.29
N ASN A 91 -23.36 -11.00 -15.86
CA ASN A 91 -22.81 -12.22 -16.45
C ASN A 91 -23.19 -13.50 -15.67
N ASN A 92 -24.15 -13.43 -14.74
CA ASN A 92 -24.54 -14.54 -13.85
C ASN A 92 -23.36 -15.14 -13.06
N LEU A 93 -22.40 -14.31 -12.68
CA LEU A 93 -21.23 -14.69 -11.89
C LEU A 93 -21.46 -14.33 -10.41
N ASN A 94 -21.23 -15.28 -9.52
CA ASN A 94 -21.39 -15.09 -8.08
C ASN A 94 -20.03 -14.96 -7.36
N TYR A 95 -19.38 -13.82 -7.56
CA TYR A 95 -18.09 -13.51 -6.93
C TYR A 95 -18.18 -12.29 -6.02
N VAL A 96 -17.49 -12.34 -4.88
CA VAL A 96 -17.37 -11.22 -3.92
C VAL A 96 -15.93 -10.75 -3.87
N LEU A 97 -15.71 -9.45 -4.00
CA LEU A 97 -14.38 -8.84 -3.93
C LEU A 97 -13.92 -8.68 -2.46
N PRO A 98 -12.61 -8.78 -2.17
CA PRO A 98 -11.52 -9.16 -3.08
C PRO A 98 -11.48 -10.67 -3.34
N LEU A 99 -11.00 -11.05 -4.54
CA LEU A 99 -10.95 -12.46 -4.93
C LEU A 99 -9.69 -13.16 -4.40
N THR A 100 -9.86 -14.38 -3.89
CA THR A 100 -8.74 -15.28 -3.59
C THR A 100 -8.02 -15.68 -4.89
N ASN A 101 -6.79 -16.21 -4.76
CA ASN A 101 -6.05 -16.69 -5.93
C ASN A 101 -6.81 -17.82 -6.68
N GLN A 102 -7.55 -18.66 -5.95
CA GLN A 102 -8.37 -19.71 -6.52
C GLN A 102 -9.61 -19.14 -7.23
N GLN A 103 -10.32 -18.21 -6.59
CA GLN A 103 -11.47 -17.54 -7.23
C GLN A 103 -11.06 -16.77 -8.48
N ARG A 104 -9.87 -16.13 -8.49
CA ARG A 104 -9.31 -15.52 -9.70
C ARG A 104 -9.06 -16.53 -10.81
N ALA A 105 -8.45 -17.67 -10.50
CA ALA A 105 -8.21 -18.72 -11.48
C ALA A 105 -9.53 -19.31 -12.01
N GLN A 106 -10.51 -19.51 -11.14
CA GLN A 106 -11.85 -19.99 -11.50
C GLN A 106 -12.56 -19.01 -12.44
N LEU A 107 -12.58 -17.72 -12.08
CA LEU A 107 -13.16 -16.67 -12.92
C LEU A 107 -12.48 -16.62 -14.30
N VAL A 108 -11.16 -16.53 -14.35
CA VAL A 108 -10.40 -16.34 -15.60
C VAL A 108 -10.48 -17.57 -16.51
N PHE A 109 -10.17 -18.76 -15.98
CA PHE A 109 -9.96 -19.95 -16.81
C PHE A 109 -11.23 -20.79 -17.00
N HIS A 110 -12.17 -20.75 -16.05
CA HIS A 110 -13.38 -21.58 -16.12
C HIS A 110 -14.60 -20.76 -16.54
N SER A 111 -14.88 -19.64 -15.85
CA SER A 111 -16.05 -18.82 -16.16
C SER A 111 -15.88 -18.04 -17.47
N LEU A 112 -14.74 -17.38 -17.66
CA LEU A 112 -14.45 -16.61 -18.88
C LEU A 112 -13.78 -17.45 -19.98
N LYS A 113 -13.39 -18.69 -19.69
CA LYS A 113 -12.76 -19.63 -20.63
C LYS A 113 -11.51 -19.07 -21.34
N ILE A 114 -10.77 -18.19 -20.67
CA ILE A 114 -9.55 -17.61 -21.24
C ILE A 114 -8.45 -18.68 -21.22
N PRO A 115 -7.72 -18.91 -22.32
CA PRO A 115 -6.66 -19.91 -22.34
C PRO A 115 -5.49 -19.48 -21.45
N ARG A 116 -4.80 -20.46 -20.87
CA ARG A 116 -3.58 -20.19 -20.10
C ARG A 116 -2.46 -19.78 -21.03
N LEU A 117 -1.73 -18.73 -20.63
CA LEU A 117 -0.44 -18.43 -21.21
C LEU A 117 0.54 -19.56 -20.85
N PRO A 118 1.50 -19.90 -21.73
CA PRO A 118 2.51 -20.92 -21.45
C PRO A 118 3.25 -20.58 -20.16
N LYS A 119 3.17 -21.48 -19.17
CA LYS A 119 3.73 -21.28 -17.82
C LYS A 119 5.23 -21.61 -17.78
N LYS A 120 5.96 -20.96 -16.88
CA LYS A 120 7.17 -21.55 -16.25
C LYS A 120 6.73 -22.66 -15.28
N PRO A 121 7.48 -23.76 -15.12
CA PRO A 121 7.00 -25.01 -14.51
C PRO A 121 6.49 -24.93 -13.05
N ASP A 122 6.79 -23.88 -12.28
CA ASP A 122 6.60 -23.86 -10.82
C ASP A 122 5.27 -23.31 -10.26
N THR A 123 4.33 -22.80 -11.06
CA THR A 123 3.07 -22.29 -10.49
C THR A 123 1.98 -23.35 -10.40
N ALA A 124 1.54 -23.61 -9.15
CA ALA A 124 0.43 -24.49 -8.83
C ALA A 124 -0.74 -24.32 -9.82
N PRO A 125 -1.32 -25.43 -10.32
CA PRO A 125 -2.26 -25.39 -11.41
C PRO A 125 -3.51 -24.57 -11.07
N ASP A 126 -3.96 -24.47 -9.82
CA ASP A 126 -5.29 -23.92 -9.51
C ASP A 126 -5.30 -22.52 -8.90
N ALA A 127 -4.15 -21.85 -8.91
CA ALA A 127 -4.02 -20.49 -8.36
C ALA A 127 -3.56 -19.51 -9.44
N LEU A 128 -4.17 -18.33 -9.44
CA LEU A 128 -3.73 -17.19 -10.24
C LEU A 128 -3.44 -16.03 -9.30
N THR A 129 -2.19 -15.56 -9.24
CA THR A 129 -1.77 -14.43 -8.41
C THR A 129 -2.18 -13.08 -9.03
N ILE A 130 -2.15 -12.00 -8.25
CA ILE A 130 -2.48 -10.64 -8.75
C ILE A 130 -1.47 -10.22 -9.82
N SER A 131 -0.21 -10.65 -9.67
CA SER A 131 0.85 -10.35 -10.63
C SER A 131 0.59 -11.05 -11.97
N GLU A 132 0.18 -12.31 -11.94
CA GLU A 132 -0.17 -13.08 -13.15
C GLU A 132 -1.45 -12.58 -13.81
N LEU A 133 -2.47 -12.19 -13.03
CA LEU A 133 -3.72 -11.62 -13.56
C LEU A 133 -3.47 -10.46 -14.53
N ARG A 134 -2.43 -9.65 -14.29
CA ARG A 134 -2.06 -8.52 -15.15
C ARG A 134 -1.67 -8.93 -16.57
N LEU A 135 -1.19 -10.15 -16.75
CA LEU A 135 -0.83 -10.69 -18.06
C LEU A 135 -2.08 -10.96 -18.92
N TYR A 136 -3.25 -11.11 -18.29
CA TYR A 136 -4.54 -11.35 -18.93
C TYR A 136 -5.41 -10.08 -18.98
N LYS A 137 -4.91 -8.91 -18.58
CA LYS A 137 -5.73 -7.71 -18.44
C LYS A 137 -6.39 -7.28 -19.75
N ASP A 138 -5.73 -7.53 -20.88
CA ASP A 138 -6.16 -7.07 -22.21
C ASP A 138 -6.98 -8.13 -22.96
N THR A 139 -7.17 -9.33 -22.38
CA THR A 139 -7.91 -10.42 -23.03
C THR A 139 -9.42 -10.33 -22.82
N HIS A 140 -9.89 -9.58 -21.80
CA HIS A 140 -11.32 -9.41 -21.52
C HIS A 140 -11.59 -8.12 -20.72
N PRO A 141 -12.66 -7.34 -21.03
CA PRO A 141 -12.96 -6.09 -20.34
C PRO A 141 -13.07 -6.21 -18.81
N LEU A 142 -13.69 -7.29 -18.34
CA LEU A 142 -13.80 -7.59 -16.90
C LEU A 142 -12.42 -7.74 -16.25
N LEU A 143 -11.45 -8.38 -16.94
CA LEU A 143 -10.10 -8.57 -16.38
C LEU A 143 -9.30 -7.29 -16.33
N LYS A 144 -9.52 -6.37 -17.28
CA LYS A 144 -8.96 -5.02 -17.22
C LYS A 144 -9.40 -4.31 -15.93
N LYS A 145 -10.71 -4.30 -15.66
CA LYS A 145 -11.29 -3.71 -14.44
C LYS A 145 -10.81 -4.41 -13.17
N LEU A 146 -10.78 -5.74 -13.16
CA LEU A 146 -10.30 -6.53 -12.02
C LEU A 146 -8.83 -6.27 -11.71
N ALA A 147 -7.98 -6.20 -12.75
CA ALA A 147 -6.56 -5.86 -12.58
C ALA A 147 -6.37 -4.43 -12.06
N GLU A 148 -7.22 -3.49 -12.46
CA GLU A 148 -7.24 -2.11 -11.96
C GLU A 148 -7.68 -2.06 -10.49
N PHE A 149 -8.76 -2.74 -10.12
CA PHE A 149 -9.22 -2.88 -8.73
C PHE A 149 -8.11 -3.44 -7.82
N GLU A 150 -7.51 -4.56 -8.21
CA GLU A 150 -6.44 -5.22 -7.45
C GLU A 150 -5.18 -4.34 -7.34
N ARG A 151 -4.92 -3.48 -8.33
CA ARG A 151 -3.86 -2.47 -8.24
C ARG A 151 -4.17 -1.46 -7.14
N TYR A 152 -5.38 -0.90 -7.12
CA TYR A 152 -5.76 0.09 -6.11
C TYR A 152 -5.88 -0.51 -4.70
N SER A 153 -6.29 -1.77 -4.58
CA SER A 153 -6.34 -2.48 -3.29
C SER A 153 -4.98 -2.64 -2.61
N LYS A 154 -3.86 -2.54 -3.36
CA LYS A 154 -2.51 -2.56 -2.77
C LYS A 154 -2.12 -1.25 -2.08
N GLY A 155 -2.77 -0.14 -2.45
CA GLY A 155 -2.45 1.21 -2.00
C GLY A 155 -1.41 1.93 -2.88
N ALA A 156 -1.29 3.24 -2.70
CA ALA A 156 -0.38 4.11 -3.43
C ALA A 156 1.09 3.96 -2.97
N LEU A 157 1.29 3.74 -1.67
CA LEU A 157 2.60 3.60 -1.04
C LEU A 157 2.74 2.24 -0.38
N ILE A 158 3.95 1.68 -0.47
CA ILE A 158 4.33 0.46 0.24
C ILE A 158 5.28 0.86 1.35
N PHE A 159 4.85 0.67 2.59
CA PHE A 159 5.71 0.87 3.75
C PHE A 159 6.34 -0.45 4.17
N TYR A 160 7.64 -0.43 4.37
CA TYR A 160 8.40 -1.62 4.70
C TYR A 160 8.30 -1.95 6.19
N PRO A 161 8.29 -3.25 6.57
CA PRO A 161 8.32 -3.67 7.98
C PRO A 161 9.65 -3.30 8.63
N ARG A 162 9.69 -3.34 9.98
CA ARG A 162 10.89 -2.96 10.77
C ARG A 162 12.17 -3.65 10.28
N SER A 163 12.12 -4.95 10.02
CA SER A 163 13.29 -5.71 9.54
C SER A 163 13.94 -5.13 8.28
N ILE A 164 13.12 -4.68 7.32
CA ILE A 164 13.60 -4.08 6.07
C ILE A 164 13.98 -2.62 6.28
N TYR A 165 13.25 -1.88 7.13
CA TYR A 165 13.59 -0.52 7.52
C TYR A 165 14.99 -0.44 8.12
N GLU A 166 15.34 -1.35 9.04
CA GLU A 166 16.68 -1.39 9.65
C GLU A 166 17.78 -1.66 8.62
N GLN A 167 17.53 -2.51 7.62
CA GLN A 167 18.49 -2.74 6.52
C GLN A 167 18.75 -1.45 5.72
N TYR A 168 17.72 -0.64 5.45
CA TYR A 168 17.89 0.68 4.82
C TYR A 168 18.61 1.67 5.74
N LYS A 169 18.31 1.65 7.03
CA LYS A 169 18.95 2.52 8.04
C LYS A 169 20.45 2.24 8.15
N ARG A 170 20.85 0.96 8.16
CA ARG A 170 22.25 0.51 8.17
C ARG A 170 22.98 0.68 6.83
N GLY A 171 22.26 0.98 5.74
CA GLY A 171 22.84 1.14 4.41
C GLY A 171 23.10 -0.18 3.66
N GLU A 172 22.60 -1.31 4.18
CA GLU A 172 22.69 -2.63 3.55
C GLU A 172 21.82 -2.72 2.29
N LYS A 173 20.75 -1.91 2.23
CA LYS A 173 19.92 -1.74 1.04
C LYS A 173 20.04 -0.33 0.49
N LYS A 174 20.28 -0.22 -0.82
CA LYS A 174 20.22 1.05 -1.54
C LYS A 174 18.77 1.43 -1.80
N MET A 175 18.45 2.69 -1.48
CA MET A 175 17.15 3.31 -1.69
C MET A 175 16.85 3.44 -3.19
N HIS A 176 16.26 2.41 -3.80
CA HIS A 176 15.76 2.44 -5.18
C HIS A 176 14.30 2.92 -5.25
N TRP A 177 13.82 3.73 -4.29
CA TRP A 177 12.39 4.11 -4.20
C TRP A 177 11.87 4.75 -5.49
N VAL A 178 12.73 5.45 -6.25
CA VAL A 178 12.40 5.96 -7.60
C VAL A 178 11.93 4.84 -8.53
N ASN A 179 12.58 3.67 -8.50
CA ASN A 179 12.20 2.51 -9.31
C ASN A 179 10.94 1.81 -8.77
N ALA A 180 10.53 2.08 -7.53
CA ALA A 180 9.31 1.58 -6.92
C ALA A 180 8.10 2.49 -7.19
N ILE A 181 8.32 3.75 -7.59
CA ILE A 181 7.26 4.66 -8.02
C ILE A 181 6.78 4.20 -9.39
N ARG A 182 5.55 3.69 -9.42
CA ARG A 182 4.88 3.30 -10.65
C ARG A 182 3.94 4.42 -11.05
N PHE A 183 4.34 5.22 -12.04
CA PHE A 183 3.44 6.17 -12.68
C PHE A 183 2.43 5.41 -13.55
N PRO A 184 1.15 5.82 -13.57
CA PRO A 184 0.24 5.37 -14.63
C PRO A 184 0.80 5.82 -16.00
N PRO A 185 0.53 5.06 -17.08
CA PRO A 185 0.67 5.62 -18.44
C PRO A 185 -0.24 6.83 -18.62
#